data_AF-A0A3A4KA91-F1
#
_entry.id   AF-A0A3A4KA91-F1
#
_cell.length_a   1.000
_cell.length_b   1.000
_cell.length_c   1.000
_cell.angle_alpha   90.00
_cell.angle_beta   90.00
_cell.angle_gamma   90.00
#
_symmetry.space_group_name_H-M   'P 1'
#
loop_
_entity.id
_entity.type
_entity.pdbx_description
1 polymer ?
#
loop_
_entity_poly.entity_id
_entity_poly.type
_entity_poly.pdbx_seq_one_letter_code
_entity_poly.pdbx_strand_id
1 'polypeptide(L)'
;MPTGIGNIYADEALWRARNHGERIAAKLTRPALRVLLSEVQTVMSEALRAGGTSFDALYVNGQSGYFERSLDAYGREDESCRRCGAPIRREKFMNRLSYSCLRCQPRPRR
;
A
#
# COMPACT_ATOMS: atom_id res chain seq x y z
N MET A 1 -14.71 0.41 -13.08
CA MET A 1 -13.35 -0.14 -12.95
C MET A 1 -12.55 0.77 -12.03
N PRO A 2 -11.94 0.28 -10.93
CA PRO A 2 -11.05 1.11 -10.16
C PRO A 2 -9.74 1.26 -10.95
N THR A 3 -9.66 2.34 -11.72
CA THR A 3 -8.46 2.84 -12.37
C THR A 3 -7.52 3.39 -11.31
N GLY A 4 -6.37 2.75 -11.10
CA GLY A 4 -5.28 3.38 -10.37
C GLY A 4 -4.34 2.41 -9.65
N ILE A 5 -3.24 2.10 -10.32
CA ILE A 5 -1.97 1.60 -9.76
C ILE A 5 -1.59 2.33 -8.44
N GLY A 6 -1.99 3.60 -8.29
CA GLY A 6 -1.73 4.41 -7.10
C GLY A 6 -2.28 3.85 -5.79
N ASN A 7 -3.35 3.05 -5.78
CA ASN A 7 -3.88 2.47 -4.53
C ASN A 7 -2.98 1.34 -4.01
N ILE A 8 -2.38 0.54 -4.89
CA ILE A 8 -1.47 -0.54 -4.52
C ILE A 8 -0.24 0.07 -3.83
N TYR A 9 0.41 1.04 -4.49
CA TYR A 9 1.59 1.67 -3.91
C TYR A 9 1.29 2.48 -2.66
N ALA A 10 0.12 3.13 -2.60
CA ALA A 10 -0.29 3.87 -1.41
C ALA A 10 -0.52 2.91 -0.22
N ASP A 11 -1.24 1.81 -0.42
CA ASP A 11 -1.49 0.81 0.64
C ASP A 11 -0.19 0.18 1.14
N GLU A 12 0.71 -0.22 0.22
CA GLU A 12 2.02 -0.77 0.55
C GLU A 12 2.90 0.24 1.30
N ALA A 13 2.98 1.48 0.82
CA ALA A 13 3.78 2.51 1.47
C ALA A 13 3.22 2.88 2.85
N LEU A 14 1.90 2.97 2.99
CA LEU A 14 1.22 3.21 4.27
C LEU A 14 1.48 2.05 5.26
N TRP A 15 1.42 0.81 4.78
CA TRP A 15 1.72 -0.37 5.59
C TRP A 15 3.18 -0.39 6.05
N ARG A 16 4.12 -0.12 5.14
CA ARG A 16 5.55 -0.04 5.45
C ARG A 16 5.82 1.07 6.47
N ALA A 17 5.28 2.26 6.24
CA ALA A 17 5.39 3.42 7.11
C ALA A 17 4.62 3.31 8.44
N ARG A 18 3.86 2.21 8.66
CA ARG A 18 3.01 2.00 9.86
C ARG A 18 2.01 3.13 10.08
N ASN A 19 1.47 3.66 9.00
CA ASN A 19 0.59 4.80 9.03
C ASN A 19 -0.77 4.45 8.43
N HIS A 20 -1.86 4.89 9.07
CA HIS A 20 -3.21 4.61 8.60
C HIS A 20 -3.63 5.65 7.54
N GLY A 21 -4.28 5.21 6.47
CA GLY A 21 -4.72 6.10 5.38
C GLY A 21 -5.71 7.17 5.80
N GLU A 22 -6.54 6.90 6.82
CA GLU A 22 -7.44 7.90 7.41
C GLU A 22 -6.74 8.97 8.26
N ARG A 23 -5.43 8.86 8.50
CA ARG A 23 -4.70 9.87 9.27
C ARG A 23 -4.61 11.16 8.46
N ILE A 24 -5.15 12.23 9.03
CA ILE A 24 -5.08 13.58 8.45
C ILE A 24 -3.61 13.91 8.19
N ALA A 25 -3.27 14.19 6.93
CA ALA A 25 -1.90 14.51 6.53
C ALA A 25 -1.33 15.70 7.32
N ALA A 26 -2.17 16.70 7.64
CA ALA A 26 -1.81 17.83 8.48
C ALA A 26 -1.48 17.47 9.95
N LYS A 27 -1.93 16.31 10.45
CA LYS A 27 -1.61 15.77 11.78
C LYS A 27 -0.37 14.85 11.77
N LEU A 28 0.34 14.73 10.65
CA LEU A 28 1.59 13.99 10.57
C LEU A 28 2.74 14.85 11.09
N THR A 29 3.55 14.27 11.97
CA THR A 29 4.79 14.91 12.40
C THR A 29 5.80 14.89 11.24
N ARG A 30 6.70 15.89 11.18
CA ARG A 30 7.76 15.95 10.16
C ARG A 30 8.56 14.63 10.04
N PRO A 31 8.92 13.94 11.14
CA PRO A 31 9.56 12.62 11.05
C PRO A 31 8.68 11.55 10.40
N ALA A 32 7.38 11.49 10.74
CA ALA A 32 6.46 10.51 10.16
C ALA A 32 6.25 10.74 8.66
N LEU A 33 6.17 12.01 8.23
CA LEU A 33 6.09 12.36 6.81
C LEU A 33 7.36 11.94 6.05
N ARG A 34 8.55 12.16 6.65
CA ARG A 34 9.82 11.72 6.05
C ARG A 34 9.88 10.22 5.88
N VAL A 35 9.45 9.46 6.87
CA VAL A 35 9.35 7.99 6.78
C VAL A 35 8.38 7.60 5.68
N LEU A 36 7.17 8.18 5.63
CA LEU A 36 6.19 7.87 4.59
C LEU A 36 6.74 8.13 3.18
N LEU A 37 7.37 9.28 2.95
CA LEU A 37 7.96 9.60 1.65
C LEU A 37 9.10 8.66 1.27
N SER A 38 9.95 8.29 2.24
CA SER A 38 11.01 7.30 2.03
C SER A 38 10.42 5.94 1.64
N GLU A 39 9.38 5.48 2.33
CA GLU A 39 8.74 4.19 2.00
C GLU A 39 8.03 4.21 0.65
N VAL A 40 7.37 5.33 0.29
CA VAL A 40 6.80 5.52 -1.05
C VAL A 40 7.88 5.41 -2.12
N GLN A 41 9.02 6.09 -1.94
CA GLN A 41 10.14 6.02 -2.88
C GLN A 41 10.70 4.60 -2.99
N THR A 42 10.83 3.88 -1.87
CA THR A 42 11.26 2.48 -1.85
C THR A 42 10.29 1.59 -2.63
N VAL A 43 8.99 1.67 -2.36
CA VAL A 43 7.96 0.87 -3.05
C VAL A 43 7.94 1.18 -4.54
N MET A 44 8.02 2.45 -4.93
CA MET A 44 8.11 2.85 -6.35
C MET A 44 9.40 2.33 -6.99
N SER A 45 10.54 2.40 -6.30
CA SER A 45 11.82 1.90 -6.82
C SER A 45 11.82 0.38 -6.97
N GLU A 46 11.21 -0.34 -6.03
CA GLU A 46 11.01 -1.79 -6.12
C GLU A 46 10.05 -2.15 -7.25
N ALA A 47 8.98 -1.39 -7.45
CA ALA A 47 8.07 -1.55 -8.56
C ALA A 47 8.75 -1.29 -9.91
N LEU A 48 9.58 -0.25 -9.99
CA LEU A 48 10.41 0.05 -11.17
C LEU A 48 11.44 -1.06 -11.42
N ARG A 49 12.04 -1.63 -10.37
CA ARG A 49 12.99 -2.74 -10.51
C ARG A 49 12.29 -4.03 -10.93
N ALA A 50 11.12 -4.33 -10.37
CA ALA A 50 10.31 -5.49 -10.70
C ALA A 50 9.66 -5.37 -12.09
N GLY A 51 9.34 -4.15 -12.54
CA GLY A 51 8.79 -3.84 -13.86
C GLY A 51 9.82 -3.40 -14.91
N GLY A 52 11.10 -3.31 -14.54
CA GLY A 52 12.17 -2.69 -15.34
C GLY A 52 12.53 -3.42 -16.64
N THR A 53 11.95 -4.59 -16.89
CA THR A 53 12.09 -5.31 -18.16
C THR A 53 10.82 -5.28 -19.03
N SER A 54 9.69 -4.71 -18.57
CA SER A 54 8.41 -4.76 -19.30
C SER A 54 7.40 -3.72 -18.80
N PHE A 55 7.82 -2.47 -18.63
CA PHE A 55 6.94 -1.38 -18.19
C PHE A 55 5.87 -1.02 -19.25
N ASP A 56 6.16 -1.24 -20.54
CA ASP A 56 5.28 -0.81 -21.65
C ASP A 56 4.31 -1.88 -22.18
N ALA A 57 4.60 -3.18 -22.05
CA ALA A 57 3.86 -4.22 -22.78
C ALA A 57 2.92 -5.09 -21.93
N LEU A 58 3.16 -5.24 -20.63
CA LEU A 58 2.44 -6.21 -19.79
C LEU A 58 1.08 -5.74 -19.25
N TYR A 59 0.75 -4.45 -19.38
CA TYR A 59 -0.41 -3.86 -18.69
C TYR A 59 -1.63 -3.54 -19.56
N VAL A 60 -1.59 -3.87 -20.85
CA VAL A 60 -2.75 -3.69 -21.74
C VAL A 60 -3.86 -4.72 -21.45
N ASN A 61 -3.55 -5.83 -20.77
CA ASN A 61 -4.49 -6.95 -20.55
C ASN A 61 -4.75 -7.34 -19.08
N GLY A 62 -4.39 -6.51 -18.10
CA GLY A 62 -4.90 -6.66 -16.73
C GLY A 62 -4.38 -7.87 -15.90
N GLN A 63 -3.23 -8.44 -16.24
CA GLN A 63 -2.57 -9.47 -15.40
C GLN A 63 -1.18 -9.02 -14.94
N SER A 64 -1.14 -8.39 -13.77
CA SER A 64 0.08 -7.97 -13.07
C SER A 64 0.71 -9.08 -12.26
N GLY A 65 1.05 -10.21 -12.89
CA GLY A 65 1.42 -11.44 -12.16
C GLY A 65 2.73 -11.41 -11.36
N TYR A 66 3.64 -10.45 -11.60
CA TYR A 66 4.94 -10.40 -10.90
C TYR A 66 4.96 -9.45 -9.70
N PHE A 67 4.34 -8.28 -9.79
CA PHE A 67 4.28 -7.35 -8.65
C PHE A 67 3.32 -7.87 -7.57
N GLU A 68 2.24 -8.57 -7.94
CA GLU A 68 1.31 -9.21 -6.99
C GLU A 68 2.00 -10.16 -6.01
N ARG A 69 3.08 -10.84 -6.40
CA ARG A 69 3.80 -11.79 -5.53
C ARG A 69 4.61 -11.09 -4.42
N SER A 70 4.90 -9.81 -4.56
CA SER A 70 5.70 -9.03 -3.61
C SER A 70 4.86 -8.08 -2.74
N LEU A 71 3.54 -8.10 -2.86
CA LEU A 71 2.64 -7.27 -2.05
C LEU A 71 2.52 -7.82 -0.64
N ASP A 72 2.73 -6.97 0.36
CA ASP A 72 2.65 -7.36 1.77
C ASP A 72 1.27 -7.03 2.38
N ALA A 73 0.55 -6.07 1.80
CA ALA A 73 -0.73 -5.57 2.27
C ALA A 73 -1.87 -5.65 1.23
N TYR A 74 -1.62 -5.23 -0.01
CA TYR A 74 -2.67 -5.15 -1.03
C TYR A 74 -3.14 -6.54 -1.49
N GLY A 75 -4.46 -6.74 -1.61
CA GLY A 75 -5.05 -8.00 -2.08
C GLY A 75 -5.05 -9.14 -1.06
N ARG A 76 -4.56 -8.90 0.16
CA ARG A 76 -4.44 -9.88 1.23
C ARG A 76 -5.56 -9.76 2.27
N GLU A 77 -6.80 -9.52 1.84
CA GLU A 77 -7.97 -9.44 2.74
C GLU A 77 -8.10 -10.72 3.58
N ASP A 78 -8.32 -10.57 4.89
CA ASP A 78 -8.42 -11.66 5.87
C ASP A 78 -7.18 -12.54 6.02
N GLU A 79 -6.09 -12.25 5.31
CA GLU A 79 -4.80 -12.90 5.55
C GLU A 79 -4.07 -12.31 6.75
N SER A 80 -3.17 -13.12 7.33
CA SER A 80 -2.28 -12.67 8.39
C SER A 80 -1.28 -11.64 7.87
N CYS A 81 -1.22 -10.50 8.55
CA CYS A 81 -0.24 -9.46 8.30
C CYS A 81 1.18 -10.04 8.48
N ARG A 82 2.05 -9.88 7.48
CA ARG A 82 3.43 -10.40 7.51
C ARG A 82 4.28 -9.82 8.63
N ARG A 83 3.85 -8.72 9.24
CA ARG A 83 4.57 -8.03 10.33
C ARG A 83 4.10 -8.40 11.73
N CYS A 84 2.79 -8.60 11.93
CA CYS A 84 2.23 -8.80 13.28
C CYS A 84 1.27 -9.98 13.40
N GLY A 85 0.98 -10.70 12.31
CA GLY A 85 0.04 -11.82 12.29
C GLY A 85 -1.44 -11.44 12.37
N ALA A 86 -1.79 -10.18 12.67
CA ALA A 86 -3.19 -9.74 12.71
C ALA A 86 -3.82 -9.76 11.31
N PRO A 87 -5.13 -10.05 11.18
CA PRO A 87 -5.81 -10.07 9.89
C PRO A 87 -5.78 -8.69 9.23
N ILE A 88 -5.50 -8.66 7.93
CA ILE A 88 -5.60 -7.44 7.11
C ILE A 88 -7.07 -7.18 6.81
N ARG A 89 -7.49 -5.93 7.00
CA ARG A 89 -8.84 -5.48 6.70
C ARG A 89 -8.86 -4.73 5.38
N ARG A 90 -9.85 -5.08 4.55
CA ARG A 90 -10.21 -4.31 3.39
C ARG A 90 -11.26 -3.27 3.78
N GLU A 91 -11.00 -2.02 3.45
CA GLU A 91 -11.86 -0.88 3.75
C GLU A 91 -12.14 -0.07 2.49
N LYS A 92 -13.33 0.53 2.41
CA LYS A 92 -13.66 1.45 1.32
C LYS A 92 -13.26 2.86 1.72
N PHE A 93 -12.18 3.37 1.14
CA PHE A 93 -11.70 4.73 1.34
C PHE A 93 -12.00 5.57 0.09
N MET A 94 -12.84 6.61 0.23
CA MET A 94 -13.24 7.52 -0.87
C MET A 94 -13.60 6.81 -2.19
N ASN A 95 -14.53 5.84 -2.15
CA ASN A 95 -14.96 5.01 -3.29
C ASN A 95 -13.87 4.11 -3.89
N ARG A 96 -12.78 3.83 -3.16
CA ARG A 96 -11.70 2.92 -3.55
C ARG A 96 -11.51 1.84 -2.49
N LEU A 97 -11.05 0.67 -2.90
CA LEU A 97 -10.67 -0.40 -1.96
C LEU A 97 -9.26 -0.11 -1.47
N SER A 98 -9.07 -0.15 -0.15
CA SER A 98 -7.79 0.00 0.52
C SER A 98 -7.59 -1.15 1.51
N TYR A 99 -6.37 -1.65 1.63
CA TYR A 99 -6.01 -2.73 2.54
C TYR A 99 -5.12 -2.20 3.65
N SER A 100 -5.50 -2.44 4.90
CA SER A 100 -4.72 -1.98 6.04
C SER A 100 -4.74 -2.98 7.20
N CYS A 101 -3.67 -2.96 8.00
CA CYS A 101 -3.58 -3.79 9.19
C CYS A 101 -3.91 -2.97 10.43
N LEU A 102 -5.03 -3.28 11.10
CA LEU A 102 -5.50 -2.55 12.31
C LEU A 102 -4.49 -2.52 13.46
N ARG A 103 -3.55 -3.48 13.51
CA ARG A 103 -2.54 -3.58 14.56
C ARG A 103 -1.24 -2.85 14.21
N CYS A 104 -0.83 -2.87 12.95
CA CYS A 104 0.36 -2.15 12.48
C CYS A 104 0.08 -0.68 12.12
N GLN A 105 -1.15 -0.38 11.71
CA GLN A 105 -1.63 0.93 11.31
C GLN A 105 -2.82 1.28 12.22
N PRO A 106 -2.58 1.79 13.44
CA PRO A 106 -3.66 2.14 14.34
C PRO A 106 -4.49 3.27 13.74
N ARG A 107 -5.83 3.11 13.74
CA ARG A 107 -6.75 4.17 13.32
C ARG A 107 -6.53 5.42 14.17
N PRO A 108 -6.43 6.61 13.56
CA PRO A 108 -6.31 7.85 14.31
C PRO A 108 -7.57 8.04 15.16
N ARG A 109 -7.41 8.35 16.45
CA ARG A 109 -8.53 8.78 17.30
C ARG A 109 -9.00 10.14 16.77
N ARG A 110 -10.29 10.24 16.45
CA ARG A 110 -10.92 11.48 15.97
C ARG A 110 -10.79 12.59 17.00
#